data_AF-A0A9E4XBD8-F1
#
_entry.id   AF-A0A9E4XBD8-F1
#
_cell.length_a   1.000
_cell.length_b   1.000
_cell.length_c   1.000
_cell.angle_alpha   90.00
_cell.angle_beta   90.00
_cell.angle_gamma   90.00
#
_symmetry.space_group_name_H-M   'P 1'
#
loop_
_entity.id
_entity.type
_entity.pdbx_description
1 polymer ?
#
loop_
_entity_poly.entity_id
_entity_poly.type
_entity_poly.pdbx_seq_one_letter_code
_entity_poly.pdbx_strand_id
1 'polypeptide(L)'
;MLNGIAFFTSAGVLGPLLLAGVACASQATLPAPVGEPSTVQSAAQTPVESQPLAATPTSLAVPEATTQVQDASKPTPPPRIAATAKSKADVEFFMSAALDALLDTDGPPDDPRSFFEPPWASELRQVALQMSRSGNTAYIPLIIDFMRLQFSQQGRAEQGSFLASLAGEQYDDIPSEDGDWGLWVEWLGKHPEVRPPPGYDAWKGEFLGFLDPGMGAFFYDGVKTNIRLEEAVWGGVPKDGIPDLVNPPVVPGNQASYLGATDRVFGVSINGEHRAYPLRVLNPHEMANDVLGGEPISLAY
;
A
#
# COMPACT_ATOMS: atom_id res chain seq x y z
N MET A 1 3.54 -29.27 34.47
CA MET A 1 2.55 -28.19 34.28
C MET A 1 3.33 -26.90 34.16
N LEU A 2 3.39 -26.31 32.97
CA LEU A 2 4.08 -25.05 32.69
C LEU A 2 3.32 -24.35 31.56
N ASN A 3 2.68 -23.23 31.87
CA ASN A 3 2.17 -22.28 30.87
C ASN A 3 3.05 -21.03 30.95
N GLY A 4 3.48 -20.50 29.81
CA GLY A 4 4.45 -19.40 29.77
C GLY A 4 4.82 -19.00 28.36
N ILE A 5 3.83 -18.70 27.51
CA ILE A 5 4.07 -18.05 26.21
C ILE A 5 4.23 -16.55 26.47
N ALA A 6 5.35 -15.98 26.02
CA ALA A 6 5.61 -14.55 26.09
C ALA A 6 5.59 -13.96 24.68
N PHE A 7 4.71 -12.99 24.44
CA PHE A 7 4.71 -12.20 23.21
C PHE A 7 5.73 -11.05 23.33
N PHE A 8 6.50 -10.82 22.27
CA PHE A 8 7.34 -9.63 22.14
C PHE A 8 6.60 -8.58 21.30
N THR A 9 6.31 -7.42 21.89
CA THR A 9 5.77 -6.25 21.20
C THR A 9 6.89 -5.23 20.95
N SER A 10 7.25 -5.00 19.68
CA SER A 10 8.29 -4.04 19.30
C SER A 10 7.71 -2.63 19.08
N ALA A 11 7.70 -1.80 20.12
CA ALA A 11 7.44 -0.36 20.01
C ALA A 11 8.58 0.41 20.70
N GLY A 12 9.36 1.17 19.91
CA GLY A 12 10.60 1.79 20.37
C GLY A 12 10.81 3.19 19.81
N VAL A 13 10.10 4.17 20.37
CA VAL A 13 10.22 5.58 19.99
C VAL A 13 11.57 6.16 20.46
N LEU A 14 12.37 6.68 19.54
CA LEU A 14 13.64 7.35 19.83
C LEU A 14 13.48 8.88 19.85
N GLY A 15 13.25 9.44 21.04
CA GLY A 15 13.46 10.85 21.32
C GLY A 15 14.92 11.16 21.68
N PRO A 16 15.51 12.29 21.25
CA PRO A 16 16.91 12.61 21.54
C PRO A 16 17.10 13.13 22.96
N LEU A 17 18.13 12.63 23.67
CA LEU A 17 18.59 13.19 24.93
C LEU A 17 20.06 13.65 24.82
N LEU A 18 20.35 14.85 25.31
CA LEU A 18 21.72 15.35 25.43
C LEU A 18 22.46 14.62 26.55
N LEU A 19 23.77 14.39 26.36
CA LEU A 19 24.71 14.40 27.47
C LEU A 19 26.06 14.97 27.01
N ALA A 20 26.68 15.83 27.83
CA ALA A 20 27.98 16.43 27.55
C ALA A 20 29.09 15.71 28.34
N GLY A 21 30.28 15.55 27.74
CA GLY A 21 31.36 14.73 28.31
C GLY A 21 32.75 15.01 27.74
N VAL A 22 33.30 16.17 28.12
CA VAL A 22 34.71 16.66 28.06
C VAL A 22 35.77 15.82 27.32
N ALA A 23 36.51 16.49 26.43
CA ALA A 23 37.59 15.96 25.60
C ALA A 23 38.86 15.45 26.33
N CYS A 24 39.65 14.64 25.61
CA CYS A 24 41.11 14.69 25.66
C CYS A 24 41.66 14.54 24.23
N ALA A 25 42.82 15.13 23.92
CA ALA A 25 43.31 15.32 22.55
C ALA A 25 44.66 14.65 22.27
N SER A 26 44.87 14.24 21.02
CA SER A 26 46.18 13.97 20.44
C SER A 26 46.15 14.21 18.93
N GLN A 27 47.27 14.62 18.34
CA GLN A 27 47.39 15.01 16.92
C GLN A 27 48.26 14.02 16.15
N ALA A 28 47.92 13.76 14.88
CA ALA A 28 48.81 13.14 13.89
C ALA A 28 48.48 13.69 12.49
N THR A 29 49.50 13.83 11.64
CA THR A 29 49.46 14.65 10.41
C THR A 29 49.28 13.81 9.14
N LEU A 30 48.64 14.38 8.11
CA LEU A 30 48.62 13.86 6.73
C LEU A 30 50.01 13.93 6.07
N PRO A 31 50.24 13.20 4.96
CA PRO A 31 50.16 13.90 3.66
C PRO A 31 49.51 13.06 2.52
N ALA A 32 49.34 13.69 1.35
CA ALA A 32 48.85 13.07 0.11
C ALA A 32 49.73 13.44 -1.11
N PRO A 33 49.68 12.66 -2.20
CA PRO A 33 49.91 13.12 -3.58
C PRO A 33 48.55 13.18 -4.34
N VAL A 34 48.16 14.22 -5.09
CA VAL A 34 48.81 14.93 -6.22
C VAL A 34 48.94 14.04 -7.47
N GLY A 35 48.18 14.35 -8.54
CA GLY A 35 48.18 13.55 -9.78
C GLY A 35 47.16 13.91 -10.88
N GLU A 36 47.10 15.17 -11.32
CA GLU A 36 46.42 15.60 -12.57
C GLU A 36 47.22 16.78 -13.18
N PRO A 37 47.20 17.05 -14.51
CA PRO A 37 45.96 17.34 -15.28
C PRO A 37 45.94 16.91 -16.76
N SER A 38 44.79 17.12 -17.45
CA SER A 38 44.76 17.47 -18.89
C SER A 38 43.44 18.13 -19.31
N THR A 39 43.51 19.39 -19.76
CA THR A 39 42.37 20.16 -20.30
C THR A 39 42.21 20.04 -21.81
N VAL A 40 40.96 20.04 -22.29
CA VAL A 40 40.61 20.48 -23.66
C VAL A 40 39.47 21.50 -23.56
N GLN A 41 39.44 22.49 -24.46
CA GLN A 41 38.54 23.65 -24.41
C GLN A 41 37.50 23.68 -25.54
N SER A 42 36.41 24.42 -25.28
CA SER A 42 35.68 25.29 -26.22
C SER A 42 35.02 24.69 -27.47
N ALA A 43 33.69 24.85 -27.56
CA ALA A 43 33.10 25.79 -28.52
C ALA A 43 31.67 26.18 -28.09
N ALA A 44 31.24 27.40 -28.44
CA ALA A 44 29.85 27.84 -28.31
C ALA A 44 29.55 28.91 -29.39
N GLN A 45 28.35 28.88 -29.99
CA GLN A 45 27.60 30.08 -30.42
C GLN A 45 26.23 29.75 -31.05
N THR A 46 25.24 30.58 -30.70
CA THR A 46 23.90 30.80 -31.27
C THR A 46 23.93 32.05 -32.19
N PRO A 47 22.81 32.65 -32.68
CA PRO A 47 21.44 32.19 -33.00
C PRO A 47 21.01 32.57 -34.45
N VAL A 48 19.72 32.48 -34.80
CA VAL A 48 19.07 33.30 -35.86
C VAL A 48 17.68 33.77 -35.40
N GLU A 49 17.30 35.01 -35.71
CA GLU A 49 16.04 35.67 -35.31
C GLU A 49 15.47 36.57 -36.45
N SER A 50 14.14 36.85 -36.37
CA SER A 50 13.31 37.92 -37.01
C SER A 50 12.51 37.54 -38.29
N GLN A 51 11.17 37.66 -38.40
CA GLN A 51 10.17 38.77 -38.24
C GLN A 51 10.03 39.70 -39.49
N PRO A 52 8.90 40.45 -39.74
CA PRO A 52 7.46 40.21 -39.47
C PRO A 52 6.40 40.79 -40.49
N LEU A 53 5.11 40.49 -40.26
CA LEU A 53 3.85 41.33 -40.40
C LEU A 53 3.19 41.81 -41.74
N ALA A 54 1.85 42.03 -41.62
CA ALA A 54 0.91 42.95 -42.35
C ALA A 54 0.42 42.63 -43.80
N ALA A 55 -0.81 42.94 -44.27
CA ALA A 55 -2.07 43.43 -43.64
C ALA A 55 -3.34 43.20 -44.54
N THR A 56 -4.54 43.53 -44.00
CA THR A 56 -5.95 43.36 -44.52
C THR A 56 -6.38 44.39 -45.61
N PRO A 57 -7.62 44.40 -46.21
CA PRO A 57 -9.02 44.24 -45.68
C PRO A 57 -9.86 43.17 -46.48
N THR A 58 -11.22 43.06 -46.57
CA THR A 58 -12.38 43.98 -46.37
C THR A 58 -13.74 43.29 -46.10
N SER A 59 -14.60 43.93 -45.29
CA SER A 59 -16.07 43.86 -45.08
C SER A 59 -17.01 42.88 -45.84
N LEU A 60 -17.93 42.23 -45.10
CA LEU A 60 -19.40 42.43 -45.13
C LEU A 60 -20.06 41.85 -43.85
N ALA A 61 -21.36 42.09 -43.57
CA ALA A 61 -21.89 42.07 -42.19
C ALA A 61 -23.33 41.53 -41.97
N VAL A 62 -23.60 41.11 -40.71
CA VAL A 62 -24.93 40.97 -40.03
C VAL A 62 -25.80 39.77 -40.52
N PRO A 63 -26.62 39.10 -39.66
CA PRO A 63 -27.11 39.48 -38.32
C PRO A 63 -26.76 38.54 -37.15
N GLU A 64 -27.20 38.94 -35.95
CA GLU A 64 -27.02 38.23 -34.67
C GLU A 64 -27.90 36.98 -34.53
N ALA A 65 -27.35 35.95 -33.87
CA ALA A 65 -28.13 34.91 -33.20
C ALA A 65 -27.49 34.63 -31.83
N THR A 66 -28.25 34.74 -30.74
CA THR A 66 -27.72 34.73 -29.36
C THR A 66 -27.35 33.32 -28.89
N THR A 67 -26.27 32.78 -29.46
CA THR A 67 -25.69 31.49 -29.03
C THR A 67 -24.90 31.71 -27.74
N GLN A 68 -25.36 31.14 -26.62
CA GLN A 68 -24.51 31.06 -25.43
C GLN A 68 -23.42 30.02 -25.66
N VAL A 69 -22.19 30.49 -25.86
CA VAL A 69 -21.00 29.64 -25.90
C VAL A 69 -20.76 29.08 -24.50
N GLN A 70 -20.93 27.76 -24.34
CA GLN A 70 -20.48 27.07 -23.13
C GLN A 70 -18.95 26.99 -23.17
N ASP A 71 -18.31 27.51 -22.13
CA ASP A 71 -16.87 27.41 -21.92
C ASP A 71 -16.50 25.96 -21.58
N ALA A 72 -15.94 25.24 -22.56
CA ALA A 72 -15.53 23.84 -22.42
C ALA A 72 -14.23 23.66 -21.58
N SER A 73 -13.68 24.73 -21.01
CA SER A 73 -12.37 24.73 -20.31
C SER A 73 -12.45 24.32 -18.83
N LYS A 74 -13.58 23.74 -18.37
CA LYS A 74 -13.77 23.31 -16.97
C LYS A 74 -14.35 21.89 -16.92
N PRO A 75 -13.82 21.01 -16.06
CA PRO A 75 -14.48 19.74 -15.75
C PRO A 75 -15.91 19.99 -15.28
N THR A 76 -16.87 19.26 -15.87
CA THR A 76 -18.24 19.26 -15.37
C THR A 76 -18.22 18.66 -13.96
N PRO A 77 -18.73 19.36 -12.92
CA PRO A 77 -18.80 18.76 -11.59
C PRO A 77 -19.64 17.48 -11.65
N PRO A 78 -19.20 16.36 -11.05
CA PRO A 78 -20.00 15.15 -11.02
C PRO A 78 -21.36 15.45 -10.37
N PRO A 79 -22.46 14.81 -10.84
CA PRO A 79 -23.80 15.14 -10.40
C PRO A 79 -23.91 15.07 -8.88
N ARG A 80 -24.47 16.13 -8.27
CA ARG A 80 -24.63 16.23 -6.81
C ARG A 80 -25.76 15.30 -6.35
N ILE A 81 -25.47 14.01 -6.28
CA ILE A 81 -26.32 13.01 -5.63
C ILE A 81 -26.49 13.44 -4.16
N ALA A 82 -27.72 13.33 -3.66
CA ALA A 82 -28.04 13.73 -2.30
C ALA A 82 -27.54 12.67 -1.29
N ALA A 83 -26.98 13.14 -0.18
CA ALA A 83 -26.42 12.32 0.88
C ALA A 83 -27.49 11.51 1.64
N THR A 84 -27.75 10.26 1.23
CA THR A 84 -28.11 9.13 2.11
C THR A 84 -28.03 7.81 1.31
N ALA A 85 -27.09 6.93 1.65
CA ALA A 85 -27.10 5.54 1.19
C ALA A 85 -27.68 4.66 2.30
N LYS A 86 -29.01 4.52 2.28
CA LYS A 86 -29.81 3.88 3.35
C LYS A 86 -30.64 2.69 2.85
N SER A 87 -30.53 2.36 1.56
CA SER A 87 -31.23 1.26 0.92
C SER A 87 -30.27 0.21 0.37
N LYS A 88 -30.80 -0.99 0.10
CA LYS A 88 -30.07 -2.09 -0.54
C LYS A 88 -29.49 -1.68 -1.91
N ALA A 89 -30.23 -0.87 -2.67
CA ALA A 89 -29.80 -0.39 -3.99
C ALA A 89 -28.58 0.55 -3.90
N ASP A 90 -28.45 1.34 -2.84
CA ASP A 90 -27.29 2.24 -2.65
C ASP A 90 -26.01 1.45 -2.31
N VAL A 91 -26.17 0.35 -1.55
CA VAL A 91 -25.10 -0.64 -1.29
C VAL A 91 -24.67 -1.31 -2.59
N GLU A 92 -25.62 -1.86 -3.34
CA GLU A 92 -25.36 -2.54 -4.62
C GLU A 92 -24.68 -1.60 -5.62
N PHE A 93 -25.15 -0.36 -5.73
CA PHE A 93 -24.56 0.67 -6.58
C PHE A 93 -23.11 1.00 -6.20
N PHE A 94 -22.82 1.28 -4.93
CA PHE A 94 -21.46 1.64 -4.52
C PHE A 94 -20.49 0.45 -4.51
N MET A 95 -20.95 -0.78 -4.28
CA MET A 95 -20.12 -1.97 -4.42
C MET A 95 -19.81 -2.27 -5.89
N SER A 96 -20.78 -2.18 -6.79
CA SER A 96 -20.56 -2.27 -8.25
C SER A 96 -19.57 -1.21 -8.69
N ALA A 97 -19.84 0.07 -8.43
CA ALA A 97 -19.02 1.19 -8.90
C ALA A 97 -17.56 1.12 -8.42
N ALA A 98 -17.28 0.44 -7.30
CA ALA A 98 -15.93 0.18 -6.83
C ALA A 98 -15.21 -0.96 -7.58
N LEU A 99 -15.93 -1.97 -8.04
CA LEU A 99 -15.40 -3.02 -8.92
C LEU A 99 -15.28 -2.51 -10.35
N ASP A 100 -16.29 -1.82 -10.87
CA ASP A 100 -16.29 -1.18 -12.19
C ASP A 100 -15.06 -0.26 -12.34
N ALA A 101 -14.77 0.56 -11.32
CA ALA A 101 -13.59 1.42 -11.26
C ALA A 101 -12.23 0.70 -11.35
N LEU A 102 -12.14 -0.57 -10.95
CA LEU A 102 -10.95 -1.43 -11.11
C LEU A 102 -10.96 -2.15 -12.46
N LEU A 103 -12.10 -2.74 -12.83
CA LEU A 103 -12.24 -3.72 -13.90
C LEU A 103 -12.43 -3.10 -15.29
N ASP A 104 -12.78 -1.82 -15.39
CA ASP A 104 -12.73 -1.04 -16.65
C ASP A 104 -11.28 -0.69 -17.10
N THR A 105 -10.26 -1.22 -16.43
CA THR A 105 -8.85 -1.08 -16.79
C THR A 105 -8.28 -2.42 -17.31
N ASP A 106 -7.30 -2.37 -18.22
CA ASP A 106 -6.59 -3.55 -18.78
C ASP A 106 -5.66 -4.25 -17.75
N GLY A 107 -6.02 -4.22 -16.46
CA GLY A 107 -5.23 -4.74 -15.35
C GLY A 107 -4.28 -3.72 -14.69
N PRO A 108 -3.47 -4.16 -13.71
CA PRO A 108 -2.46 -3.32 -13.08
C PRO A 108 -1.42 -2.82 -14.11
N PRO A 109 -0.99 -1.54 -14.03
CA PRO A 109 -0.21 -0.93 -15.12
C PRO A 109 1.22 -1.46 -15.20
N ASP A 110 1.63 -1.86 -16.42
CA ASP A 110 3.00 -2.28 -16.75
C ASP A 110 4.09 -1.21 -16.48
N ASP A 111 3.71 0.08 -16.41
CA ASP A 111 4.63 1.18 -16.14
C ASP A 111 4.78 1.42 -14.62
N PRO A 112 5.96 1.18 -14.01
CA PRO A 112 6.16 1.38 -12.57
C PRO A 112 6.07 2.85 -12.14
N ARG A 113 5.94 3.82 -13.06
CA ARG A 113 5.63 5.23 -12.73
C ARG A 113 4.15 5.46 -12.48
N SER A 114 3.27 4.68 -13.13
CA SER A 114 1.83 4.68 -12.86
C SER A 114 1.48 4.08 -11.49
N PHE A 115 2.43 3.40 -10.84
CA PHE A 115 2.26 2.79 -9.53
C PHE A 115 1.80 3.77 -8.44
N PHE A 116 2.22 5.04 -8.49
CA PHE A 116 1.87 6.02 -7.44
C PHE A 116 0.47 6.62 -7.58
N GLU A 117 -0.05 6.71 -8.81
CA GLU A 117 -1.38 7.21 -9.17
C GLU A 117 -1.94 6.29 -10.28
N PRO A 118 -2.37 5.06 -9.93
CA PRO A 118 -2.81 4.08 -10.92
C PRO A 118 -4.15 4.49 -11.56
N PRO A 119 -4.50 3.96 -12.74
CA PRO A 119 -5.64 4.46 -13.53
C PRO A 119 -6.99 4.48 -12.81
N TRP A 120 -7.20 3.60 -11.83
CA TRP A 120 -8.42 3.49 -11.01
C TRP A 120 -8.45 4.38 -9.75
N ALA A 121 -7.33 5.05 -9.40
CA ALA A 121 -7.20 5.73 -8.12
C ALA A 121 -8.12 6.94 -7.99
N SER A 122 -8.35 7.67 -9.09
CA SER A 122 -9.30 8.79 -9.14
C SER A 122 -10.73 8.30 -8.87
N GLU A 123 -11.10 7.18 -9.47
CA GLU A 123 -12.47 6.67 -9.53
C GLU A 123 -12.85 6.00 -8.21
N LEU A 124 -11.99 5.14 -7.64
CA LEU A 124 -12.15 4.64 -6.28
C LEU A 124 -12.26 5.78 -5.26
N ARG A 125 -11.46 6.85 -5.41
CA ARG A 125 -11.51 8.01 -4.52
C ARG A 125 -12.80 8.83 -4.67
N GLN A 126 -13.40 8.89 -5.87
CA GLN A 126 -14.75 9.45 -6.05
C GLN A 126 -15.81 8.56 -5.40
N VAL A 127 -15.73 7.23 -5.54
CA VAL A 127 -16.65 6.29 -4.86
C VAL A 127 -16.54 6.43 -3.34
N ALA A 128 -15.32 6.46 -2.79
CA ALA A 128 -15.03 6.69 -1.37
C ALA A 128 -15.63 8.03 -0.86
N LEU A 129 -15.53 9.10 -1.65
CA LEU A 129 -16.12 10.40 -1.31
C LEU A 129 -17.66 10.36 -1.26
N GLN A 130 -18.32 9.61 -2.14
CA GLN A 130 -19.78 9.47 -2.13
C GLN A 130 -20.26 8.50 -1.02
N MET A 131 -19.52 7.41 -0.77
CA MET A 131 -19.71 6.54 0.40
C MET A 131 -19.57 7.35 1.70
N SER A 132 -18.56 8.21 1.83
CA SER A 132 -18.35 9.06 3.00
C SER A 132 -19.48 10.05 3.21
N ARG A 133 -19.86 10.79 2.15
CA ARG A 133 -21.02 11.70 2.16
C ARG A 133 -22.34 11.01 2.50
N SER A 134 -22.45 9.70 2.36
CA SER A 134 -23.69 8.97 2.66
C SER A 134 -24.03 8.92 4.15
N GLY A 135 -23.04 9.11 5.03
CA GLY A 135 -23.17 8.99 6.49
C GLY A 135 -23.40 7.55 6.98
N ASN A 136 -23.13 6.54 6.14
CA ASN A 136 -23.30 5.13 6.49
C ASN A 136 -21.95 4.49 6.85
N THR A 137 -21.74 4.22 8.14
CA THR A 137 -20.50 3.64 8.68
C THR A 137 -20.17 2.26 8.12
N ALA A 138 -21.12 1.55 7.51
CA ALA A 138 -20.87 0.25 6.88
C ALA A 138 -19.87 0.32 5.71
N TYR A 139 -19.61 1.50 5.14
CA TYR A 139 -18.59 1.66 4.10
C TYR A 139 -17.16 1.87 4.63
N ILE A 140 -16.95 2.01 5.94
CA ILE A 140 -15.61 2.18 6.52
C ILE A 140 -14.66 1.03 6.13
N PRO A 141 -15.04 -0.27 6.23
CA PRO A 141 -14.20 -1.37 5.75
C PRO A 141 -13.82 -1.27 4.27
N LEU A 142 -14.76 -0.88 3.39
CA LEU A 142 -14.52 -0.76 1.95
C LEU A 142 -13.54 0.37 1.64
N ILE A 143 -13.65 1.52 2.33
CA ILE A 143 -12.71 2.63 2.15
C ILE A 143 -11.32 2.29 2.73
N ILE A 144 -11.23 1.44 3.75
CA ILE A 144 -9.95 0.91 4.25
C ILE A 144 -9.33 -0.07 3.24
N ASP A 145 -10.13 -0.91 2.59
CA ASP A 145 -9.70 -1.74 1.46
C ASP A 145 -9.24 -0.87 0.27
N PHE A 146 -9.92 0.24 -0.04
CA PHE A 146 -9.48 1.21 -1.07
C PHE A 146 -8.17 1.90 -0.72
N MET A 147 -7.99 2.29 0.55
CA MET A 147 -6.79 2.99 1.03
C MET A 147 -5.54 2.12 0.92
N ARG A 148 -5.69 0.79 0.99
CA ARG A 148 -4.61 -0.17 0.72
C ARG A 148 -4.05 -0.04 -0.70
N LEU A 149 -4.84 0.46 -1.65
CA LEU A 149 -4.46 0.63 -3.06
C LEU A 149 -4.08 2.09 -3.42
N GLN A 150 -4.08 2.99 -2.42
CA GLN A 150 -3.62 4.37 -2.58
C GLN A 150 -2.12 4.44 -2.27
N PHE A 151 -1.28 4.55 -3.30
CA PHE A 151 0.17 4.57 -3.14
C PHE A 151 0.74 5.97 -2.85
N SER A 152 0.07 7.04 -3.27
CA SER A 152 0.44 8.41 -2.90
C SER A 152 0.02 8.80 -1.47
N GLN A 153 0.80 9.69 -0.84
CA GLN A 153 0.47 10.26 0.48
C GLN A 153 -0.86 11.03 0.43
N GLN A 154 -1.13 11.76 -0.66
CA GLN A 154 -2.34 12.56 -0.80
C GLN A 154 -3.58 11.67 -0.95
N GLY A 155 -3.53 10.62 -1.77
CA GLY A 155 -4.65 9.69 -1.95
C GLY A 155 -5.06 9.01 -0.63
N ARG A 156 -4.07 8.62 0.19
CA ARG A 156 -4.33 8.09 1.54
C ARG A 156 -4.87 9.15 2.50
N ALA A 157 -4.31 10.36 2.51
CA ALA A 157 -4.77 11.43 3.39
C ALA A 157 -6.22 11.86 3.08
N GLU A 158 -6.58 12.03 1.80
CA GLU A 158 -7.96 12.32 1.39
C GLU A 158 -8.93 11.23 1.85
N GLN A 159 -8.56 9.95 1.72
CA GLN A 159 -9.38 8.84 2.24
C GLN A 159 -9.37 8.77 3.77
N GLY A 160 -8.31 9.23 4.44
CA GLY A 160 -8.26 9.41 5.90
C GLY A 160 -9.30 10.42 6.38
N SER A 161 -9.38 11.59 5.74
CA SER A 161 -10.45 12.57 5.98
C SER A 161 -11.85 12.00 5.69
N PHE A 162 -12.01 11.16 4.66
CA PHE A 162 -13.29 10.51 4.34
C PHE A 162 -13.72 9.50 5.41
N LEU A 163 -12.77 8.76 6.00
CA LEU A 163 -13.00 7.83 7.11
C LEU A 163 -13.29 8.57 8.41
N ALA A 164 -12.51 9.61 8.75
CA ALA A 164 -12.76 10.47 9.89
C ALA A 164 -14.15 11.13 9.82
N SER A 165 -14.58 11.54 8.62
CA SER A 165 -15.93 12.06 8.38
C SER A 165 -17.05 11.00 8.46
N LEU A 166 -16.74 9.70 8.39
CA LEU A 166 -17.72 8.62 8.60
C LEU A 166 -17.79 8.17 10.07
N ALA A 167 -16.65 8.14 10.76
CA ALA A 167 -16.61 7.91 12.20
C ALA A 167 -17.29 9.07 12.94
N GLY A 168 -16.88 10.31 12.65
CA GLY A 168 -17.42 11.52 13.29
C GLY A 168 -17.31 11.50 14.82
N GLU A 169 -18.13 12.31 15.50
CA GLU A 169 -18.18 12.36 16.97
C GLU A 169 -18.75 11.08 17.63
N GLN A 170 -19.02 10.00 16.87
CA GLN A 170 -19.59 8.76 17.40
C GLN A 170 -18.53 7.85 18.07
N TYR A 171 -17.24 8.03 17.75
CA TYR A 171 -16.16 7.19 18.25
C TYR A 171 -15.00 8.06 18.77
N ASP A 172 -14.43 7.67 19.91
CA ASP A 172 -13.15 8.19 20.40
C ASP A 172 -11.98 7.57 19.59
N ASP A 173 -10.75 8.01 19.89
CA ASP A 173 -9.48 7.44 19.37
C ASP A 173 -9.38 7.30 17.82
N ILE A 174 -10.03 8.18 17.07
CA ILE A 174 -9.97 8.25 15.60
C ILE A 174 -8.51 8.49 15.14
N PRO A 175 -7.98 7.71 14.17
CA PRO A 175 -6.66 7.95 13.57
C PRO A 175 -6.55 9.34 12.93
N SER A 176 -5.31 9.85 12.81
CA SER A 176 -5.09 11.13 12.15
C SER A 176 -5.38 11.07 10.64
N GLU A 177 -5.73 12.22 10.07
CA GLU A 177 -6.01 12.38 8.63
C GLU A 177 -4.74 12.25 7.75
N ASP A 178 -3.56 12.00 8.33
CA ASP A 178 -2.28 11.84 7.63
C ASP A 178 -2.22 10.60 6.71
N GLY A 179 -3.22 9.71 6.80
CA GLY A 179 -3.40 8.59 5.86
C GLY A 179 -2.60 7.33 6.19
N ASP A 180 -2.34 7.03 7.47
CA ASP A 180 -1.80 5.72 7.84
C ASP A 180 -2.91 4.66 7.83
N TRP A 181 -2.88 3.83 6.78
CA TRP A 181 -3.78 2.68 6.60
C TRP A 181 -3.70 1.67 7.74
N GLY A 182 -2.53 1.45 8.34
CA GLY A 182 -2.34 0.51 9.45
C GLY A 182 -3.10 0.95 10.70
N LEU A 183 -3.11 2.25 10.99
CA LEU A 183 -3.89 2.81 12.11
C LEU A 183 -5.40 2.64 11.89
N TRP A 184 -5.88 2.76 10.66
CA TRP A 184 -7.29 2.53 10.32
C TRP A 184 -7.69 1.04 10.39
N VAL A 185 -6.82 0.11 9.99
CA VAL A 185 -7.02 -1.34 10.21
C VAL A 185 -7.05 -1.67 11.71
N GLU A 186 -6.12 -1.14 12.49
CA GLU A 186 -6.12 -1.29 13.96
C GLU A 186 -7.39 -0.72 14.61
N TRP A 187 -7.85 0.45 14.17
CA TRP A 187 -9.08 1.08 14.63
C TRP A 187 -10.29 0.19 14.31
N LEU A 188 -10.43 -0.30 13.07
CA LEU A 188 -11.53 -1.18 12.69
C LEU A 188 -11.52 -2.50 13.48
N GLY A 189 -10.34 -3.04 13.82
CA GLY A 189 -10.18 -4.17 14.74
C GLY A 189 -10.73 -3.89 16.15
N LYS A 190 -10.51 -2.67 16.67
CA LYS A 190 -11.00 -2.20 17.98
C LYS A 190 -12.51 -1.90 17.98
N HIS A 191 -13.12 -1.67 16.82
CA HIS A 191 -14.54 -1.32 16.64
C HIS A 191 -15.36 -2.45 15.95
N PRO A 192 -15.66 -3.57 16.64
CA PRO A 192 -16.42 -4.70 16.10
C PRO A 192 -17.92 -4.43 15.88
N GLU A 193 -18.42 -3.25 16.24
CA GLU A 193 -19.74 -2.72 15.89
C GLU A 193 -19.78 -2.13 14.47
N VAL A 194 -18.64 -1.69 13.92
CA VAL A 194 -18.52 -1.26 12.53
C VAL A 194 -18.46 -2.51 11.66
N ARG A 195 -19.53 -2.74 10.88
CA ARG A 195 -19.71 -3.94 10.06
C ARG A 195 -19.84 -3.59 8.59
N PRO A 196 -19.20 -4.37 7.69
CA PRO A 196 -19.40 -4.22 6.25
C PRO A 196 -20.86 -4.53 5.84
N PRO A 197 -21.30 -4.06 4.66
CA PRO A 197 -22.65 -4.29 4.18
C PRO A 197 -22.86 -5.74 3.70
N PRO A 198 -24.12 -6.18 3.51
CA PRO A 198 -24.43 -7.49 2.92
C PRO A 198 -23.80 -7.65 1.52
N GLY A 199 -23.19 -8.80 1.24
CA GLY A 199 -22.50 -9.10 -0.01
C GLY A 199 -21.02 -8.69 -0.06
N TYR A 200 -20.48 -8.08 1.02
CA TYR A 200 -19.06 -7.74 1.12
C TYR A 200 -18.12 -8.96 1.04
N ASP A 201 -18.60 -10.14 1.41
CA ASP A 201 -17.88 -11.41 1.32
C ASP A 201 -17.60 -11.83 -0.14
N ALA A 202 -18.60 -11.79 -1.01
CA ALA A 202 -18.41 -12.00 -2.45
C ALA A 202 -17.61 -10.84 -3.08
N TRP A 203 -18.00 -9.60 -2.76
CA TRP A 203 -17.36 -8.39 -3.28
C TRP A 203 -15.86 -8.33 -2.97
N LYS A 204 -15.43 -8.75 -1.77
CA LYS A 204 -14.01 -8.78 -1.40
C LYS A 204 -13.21 -9.82 -2.18
N GLY A 205 -13.86 -10.90 -2.64
CA GLY A 205 -13.25 -11.87 -3.56
C GLY A 205 -12.96 -11.27 -4.94
N GLU A 206 -13.89 -10.47 -5.46
CA GLU A 206 -13.70 -9.76 -6.74
C GLU A 206 -12.67 -8.63 -6.59
N PHE A 207 -12.77 -7.82 -5.53
CA PHE A 207 -11.87 -6.70 -5.24
C PHE A 207 -10.41 -7.16 -5.02
N LEU A 208 -10.18 -8.21 -4.24
CA LEU A 208 -8.84 -8.77 -4.05
C LEU A 208 -8.39 -9.61 -5.26
N GLY A 209 -9.33 -10.24 -5.98
CA GLY A 209 -9.08 -11.02 -7.20
C GLY A 209 -8.50 -10.19 -8.35
N PHE A 210 -8.80 -8.89 -8.40
CA PHE A 210 -8.15 -7.94 -9.32
C PHE A 210 -6.63 -7.83 -9.12
N LEU A 211 -6.17 -7.91 -7.86
CA LEU A 211 -4.75 -7.79 -7.49
C LEU A 211 -4.06 -9.16 -7.54
N ASP A 212 -4.77 -10.18 -7.08
CA ASP A 212 -4.31 -11.56 -6.99
C ASP A 212 -5.51 -12.52 -7.01
N PRO A 213 -5.78 -13.21 -8.13
CA PRO A 213 -6.84 -14.21 -8.22
C PRO A 213 -6.71 -15.34 -7.19
N GLY A 214 -5.49 -15.63 -6.70
CA GLY A 214 -5.24 -16.62 -5.65
C GLY A 214 -5.68 -16.15 -4.27
N MET A 215 -5.61 -14.84 -3.99
CA MET A 215 -6.19 -14.23 -2.78
C MET A 215 -7.71 -14.12 -2.92
N GLY A 216 -8.22 -13.66 -4.07
CA GLY A 216 -9.65 -13.53 -4.33
C GLY A 216 -10.42 -14.85 -4.13
N ALA A 217 -9.82 -15.98 -4.52
CA ALA A 217 -10.40 -17.32 -4.36
C ALA A 217 -10.70 -17.76 -2.91
N PHE A 218 -10.21 -17.05 -1.88
CA PHE A 218 -10.57 -17.32 -0.48
C PHE A 218 -11.91 -16.70 -0.05
N PHE A 219 -12.48 -15.78 -0.83
CA PHE A 219 -13.65 -14.98 -0.46
C PHE A 219 -14.79 -15.20 -1.46
N TYR A 220 -15.99 -15.53 -0.96
CA TYR A 220 -17.17 -15.84 -1.76
C TYR A 220 -18.44 -15.73 -0.90
N ASP A 221 -19.61 -15.64 -1.54
CA ASP A 221 -20.93 -15.59 -0.88
C ASP A 221 -21.11 -16.73 0.14
N GLY A 222 -21.29 -16.38 1.41
CA GLY A 222 -21.47 -17.33 2.51
C GLY A 222 -20.18 -18.05 2.96
N VAL A 223 -18.99 -17.52 2.65
CA VAL A 223 -17.71 -18.05 3.17
C VAL A 223 -17.70 -18.12 4.70
N LYS A 224 -17.19 -19.22 5.24
CA LYS A 224 -17.14 -19.47 6.69
C LYS A 224 -15.80 -19.04 7.26
N THR A 225 -15.80 -18.00 8.09
CA THR A 225 -14.60 -17.51 8.78
C THR A 225 -14.71 -17.63 10.31
N ASN A 226 -13.55 -17.74 10.96
CA ASN A 226 -13.41 -17.58 12.41
C ASN A 226 -12.78 -16.22 12.79
N ILE A 227 -12.44 -15.41 11.78
CA ILE A 227 -11.94 -14.03 11.86
C ILE A 227 -12.92 -13.10 11.14
N ARG A 228 -12.80 -11.78 11.31
CA ARG A 228 -13.60 -10.83 10.53
C ARG A 228 -13.05 -10.72 9.09
N LEU A 229 -13.93 -10.55 8.12
CA LEU A 229 -13.55 -10.46 6.69
C LEU A 229 -12.80 -9.15 6.41
N GLU A 230 -13.16 -8.11 7.15
CA GLU A 230 -12.52 -6.81 7.15
C GLU A 230 -11.11 -6.80 7.78
N GLU A 231 -10.73 -7.82 8.55
CA GLU A 231 -9.37 -7.99 9.10
C GLU A 231 -8.42 -8.70 8.11
N ALA A 232 -8.96 -9.41 7.10
CA ALA A 232 -8.17 -10.08 6.09
C ALA A 232 -7.85 -9.11 4.93
N VAL A 233 -6.56 -8.87 4.67
CA VAL A 233 -6.07 -7.82 3.78
C VAL A 233 -4.93 -8.31 2.88
N TRP A 234 -4.73 -7.70 1.71
CA TRP A 234 -3.67 -8.12 0.79
C TRP A 234 -2.28 -7.70 1.27
N GLY A 235 -1.37 -8.67 1.41
CA GLY A 235 -0.02 -8.47 1.96
C GLY A 235 0.91 -7.60 1.09
N GLY A 236 0.64 -7.49 -0.21
CA GLY A 236 1.50 -6.78 -1.17
C GLY A 236 2.33 -7.69 -2.08
N VAL A 237 2.21 -9.01 -1.90
CA VAL A 237 2.75 -10.05 -2.79
C VAL A 237 1.60 -11.01 -3.14
N PRO A 238 1.51 -11.54 -4.37
CA PRO A 238 0.53 -12.56 -4.72
C PRO A 238 0.70 -13.85 -3.91
N LYS A 239 -0.39 -14.62 -3.79
CA LYS A 239 -0.40 -15.96 -3.19
C LYS A 239 0.71 -16.83 -3.78
N ASP A 240 1.45 -17.47 -2.88
CA ASP A 240 2.59 -18.35 -3.17
C ASP A 240 3.75 -17.66 -3.93
N GLY A 241 3.73 -16.32 -4.04
CA GLY A 241 4.78 -15.51 -4.67
C GLY A 241 6.07 -15.40 -3.86
N ILE A 242 6.03 -15.78 -2.58
CA ILE A 242 7.21 -16.14 -1.76
C ILE A 242 7.15 -17.66 -1.57
N PRO A 243 7.93 -18.46 -2.30
CA PRO A 243 7.90 -19.91 -2.16
C PRO A 243 8.48 -20.36 -0.83
N ASP A 244 7.81 -21.25 -0.12
CA ASP A 244 8.29 -21.80 1.15
C ASP A 244 9.35 -22.91 0.94
N LEU A 245 10.12 -23.19 1.99
CA LEU A 245 11.07 -24.30 1.99
C LEU A 245 10.42 -25.58 2.50
N VAL A 246 9.98 -26.45 1.58
CA VAL A 246 9.42 -27.78 1.90
C VAL A 246 10.51 -28.85 1.97
N ASN A 247 10.73 -29.42 3.16
CA ASN A 247 11.76 -30.43 3.48
C ASN A 247 13.14 -30.10 2.88
N PRO A 248 13.72 -28.92 3.19
CA PRO A 248 14.93 -28.42 2.54
C PRO A 248 16.14 -29.34 2.74
N PRO A 249 17.04 -29.47 1.75
CA PRO A 249 18.21 -30.34 1.84
C PRO A 249 19.18 -29.87 2.92
N VAL A 250 19.58 -30.80 3.79
CA VAL A 250 20.46 -30.53 4.93
C VAL A 250 21.92 -30.89 4.64
N VAL A 251 22.85 -30.11 5.18
CA VAL A 251 24.30 -30.40 5.15
C VAL A 251 24.88 -30.42 6.57
N PRO A 252 25.89 -31.26 6.85
CA PRO A 252 26.66 -31.17 8.08
C PRO A 252 27.28 -29.76 8.26
N GLY A 253 27.35 -29.27 9.50
CA GLY A 253 27.83 -27.91 9.78
C GLY A 253 29.26 -27.62 9.29
N ASN A 254 30.13 -28.63 9.21
CA ASN A 254 31.47 -28.50 8.65
C ASN A 254 31.53 -28.50 7.10
N GLN A 255 30.41 -28.77 6.42
CA GLN A 255 30.24 -28.62 4.97
C GLN A 255 29.51 -27.31 4.60
N ALA A 256 29.01 -26.56 5.59
CA ALA A 256 28.31 -25.30 5.40
C ALA A 256 29.27 -24.12 5.12
N SER A 257 30.21 -24.27 4.18
CA SER A 257 31.23 -23.26 3.80
C SER A 257 30.66 -21.93 3.30
N TYR A 258 29.39 -21.92 2.88
CA TYR A 258 28.61 -20.73 2.55
C TYR A 258 28.21 -19.86 3.77
N LEU A 259 28.40 -20.32 5.02
CA LEU A 259 28.17 -19.54 6.25
C LEU A 259 29.43 -18.82 6.73
N GLY A 260 29.30 -17.54 7.06
CA GLY A 260 30.28 -16.82 7.88
C GLY A 260 30.18 -17.20 9.35
N ALA A 261 31.27 -17.05 10.12
CA ALA A 261 31.30 -17.33 11.57
C ALA A 261 30.38 -16.40 12.41
N THR A 262 29.86 -15.34 11.80
CA THR A 262 28.91 -14.38 12.38
C THR A 262 27.52 -14.43 11.73
N ASP A 263 27.27 -15.38 10.81
CA ASP A 263 25.96 -15.52 10.17
C ASP A 263 24.91 -15.96 11.20
N ARG A 264 23.78 -15.26 11.23
CA ARG A 264 22.66 -15.60 12.11
C ARG A 264 21.94 -16.86 11.59
N VAL A 265 21.60 -17.75 12.51
CA VAL A 265 20.85 -18.99 12.24
C VAL A 265 19.76 -19.19 13.30
N PHE A 266 18.67 -19.84 12.93
CA PHE A 266 17.67 -20.33 13.88
C PHE A 266 18.03 -21.77 14.24
N GLY A 267 18.46 -21.98 15.49
CA GLY A 267 18.77 -23.30 16.02
C GLY A 267 17.50 -23.95 16.58
N VAL A 268 17.02 -25.00 15.94
CA VAL A 268 15.87 -25.81 16.40
C VAL A 268 16.39 -27.14 16.93
N SER A 269 15.80 -27.64 18.01
CA SER A 269 16.22 -28.87 18.69
C SER A 269 15.00 -29.65 19.18
N ILE A 270 14.75 -30.84 18.62
CA ILE A 270 13.56 -31.65 18.86
C ILE A 270 13.95 -33.12 18.97
N ASN A 271 13.48 -33.82 20.00
CA ASN A 271 13.70 -35.26 20.25
C ASN A 271 15.15 -35.76 20.15
N GLY A 272 16.14 -34.87 20.33
CA GLY A 272 17.57 -35.16 20.23
C GLY A 272 18.20 -34.90 18.86
N GLU A 273 17.42 -34.50 17.85
CA GLU A 273 17.93 -33.93 16.61
C GLU A 273 18.09 -32.41 16.73
N HIS A 274 19.09 -31.86 16.02
CA HIS A 274 19.43 -30.45 16.02
C HIS A 274 19.60 -29.98 14.57
N ARG A 275 18.99 -28.84 14.22
CA ARG A 275 19.11 -28.24 12.88
C ARG A 275 19.25 -26.73 12.97
N ALA A 276 20.04 -26.16 12.07
CA ALA A 276 20.30 -24.73 11.99
C ALA A 276 19.80 -24.21 10.64
N TYR A 277 18.80 -23.33 10.66
CA TYR A 277 18.24 -22.70 9.47
C TYR A 277 18.89 -21.32 9.30
N PRO A 278 19.71 -21.08 8.26
CA PRO A 278 20.37 -19.79 8.09
C PRO A 278 19.37 -18.66 7.88
N LEU A 279 19.53 -17.54 8.58
CA LEU A 279 18.69 -16.36 8.39
C LEU A 279 18.74 -15.90 6.92
N ARG A 280 19.93 -15.81 6.32
CA ARG A 280 20.10 -15.46 4.89
C ARG A 280 19.58 -16.51 3.90
N VAL A 281 18.98 -17.61 4.37
CA VAL A 281 18.22 -18.58 3.57
C VAL A 281 16.73 -18.47 3.89
N LEU A 282 16.32 -18.24 5.15
CA LEU A 282 14.91 -17.98 5.46
C LEU A 282 14.42 -16.61 4.97
N ASN A 283 15.24 -15.55 5.00
CA ASN A 283 14.79 -14.19 4.68
C ASN A 283 14.15 -14.00 3.28
N PRO A 284 14.55 -14.72 2.20
CA PRO A 284 13.83 -14.68 0.91
C PRO A 284 12.71 -15.73 0.76
N HIS A 285 12.46 -16.56 1.79
CA HIS A 285 11.49 -17.67 1.76
C HIS A 285 10.40 -17.57 2.84
N GLU A 286 10.64 -16.80 3.91
CA GLU A 286 9.81 -16.48 5.09
C GLU A 286 9.29 -17.67 5.92
N MET A 287 9.27 -18.88 5.35
CA MET A 287 8.77 -20.12 5.95
C MET A 287 9.65 -21.31 5.59
N ALA A 288 9.89 -22.20 6.56
CA ALA A 288 10.40 -23.56 6.32
C ALA A 288 9.48 -24.61 6.96
N ASN A 289 8.93 -25.48 6.11
CA ASN A 289 8.11 -26.63 6.49
C ASN A 289 8.97 -27.89 6.41
N ASP A 290 9.24 -28.54 7.55
CA ASP A 290 10.30 -29.55 7.68
C ASP A 290 9.90 -30.65 8.68
N VAL A 291 10.70 -31.72 8.77
CA VAL A 291 10.58 -32.77 9.80
C VAL A 291 11.90 -32.90 10.56
N LEU A 292 11.82 -32.77 11.89
CA LEU A 292 12.96 -32.80 12.79
C LEU A 292 12.66 -33.65 14.03
N GLY A 293 13.51 -34.65 14.31
CA GLY A 293 13.29 -35.55 15.45
C GLY A 293 12.00 -36.38 15.36
N GLY A 294 11.47 -36.55 14.14
CA GLY A 294 10.17 -37.20 13.87
C GLY A 294 8.96 -36.28 13.91
N GLU A 295 9.08 -35.03 14.40
CA GLU A 295 7.97 -34.07 14.45
C GLU A 295 7.94 -33.20 13.18
N PRO A 296 6.77 -33.02 12.53
CA PRO A 296 6.58 -31.97 11.53
C PRO A 296 6.61 -30.58 12.17
N ILE A 297 7.29 -29.64 11.55
CA ILE A 297 7.41 -28.26 12.01
C ILE A 297 7.24 -27.24 10.88
N SER A 298 6.74 -26.06 11.24
CA SER A 298 6.71 -24.86 10.40
C SER A 298 7.47 -23.76 11.12
N LEU A 299 8.55 -23.25 10.51
CA LEU A 299 9.38 -22.18 11.03
C LEU A 299 9.16 -20.91 10.20
N ALA A 300 8.35 -20.00 10.72
CA ALA A 300 8.21 -18.63 10.22
C ALA A 300 9.32 -17.73 10.81
N TYR A 301 9.69 -16.68 10.09
CA TYR A 301 10.66 -15.66 10.51
C TYR A 301 10.15 -14.23 10.26
#